data_AF-A0A967LBF6-F1
#
_entry.id   AF-A0A967LBF6-F1
#
_cell.length_a   1.000
_cell.length_b   1.000
_cell.length_c   1.000
_cell.angle_alpha   90.00
_cell.angle_beta   90.00
_cell.angle_gamma   90.00
#
_symmetry.space_group_name_H-M   'P 1'
#
loop_
_entity.id
_entity.type
_entity.pdbx_description
1 polymer ?
#
loop_
_entity_poly.entity_id
_entity_poly.type
_entity_poly.pdbx_seq_one_letter_code
_entity_poly.pdbx_strand_id
1 'polypeptide(L)'
;MPDVPAALSTYMEGLKTHDLDKIASSFADGVVFVTPARTMKRDEILAFLAALYRGFPDWHYDHDPPVFREDGAIGVKWRQGGTHTDTLEFPGFDACPATGKSVTIPEHFFYYRVGETGLREIRPDPVPGGAPRGIFEQIGVELPPL
;
A
#
# COMPACT_ATOMS: atom_id res chain seq x y z
N MET A 1 10.50 16.65 18.38
CA MET A 1 9.46 15.95 17.61
C MET A 1 9.41 14.52 18.13
N PRO A 2 8.23 13.91 18.29
CA PRO A 2 8.16 12.50 18.68
C PRO A 2 8.81 11.63 17.59
N ASP A 3 9.53 10.61 18.02
CA ASP A 3 10.17 9.66 17.12
C ASP A 3 9.14 8.75 16.46
N VAL A 4 9.36 8.42 15.19
CA VAL A 4 8.50 7.48 14.45
C VAL A 4 8.62 6.10 15.11
N PRO A 5 7.50 5.47 15.50
CA PRO A 5 7.52 4.15 16.13
C PRO A 5 8.27 3.13 15.28
N ALA A 6 9.07 2.27 15.92
CA ALA A 6 9.92 1.30 15.23
C ALA A 6 9.14 0.44 14.22
N ALA A 7 7.95 -0.05 14.60
CA ALA A 7 7.11 -0.83 13.70
C ALA A 7 6.71 -0.05 12.43
N LEU A 8 6.38 1.24 12.54
CA LEU A 8 6.07 2.06 11.37
C LEU A 8 7.31 2.31 10.51
N SER A 9 8.46 2.58 11.12
CA SER A 9 9.72 2.72 10.40
C SER A 9 10.08 1.43 9.63
N THR A 10 9.95 0.27 10.27
CA THR A 10 10.18 -1.05 9.64
C THR A 10 9.21 -1.30 8.49
N TYR A 11 7.92 -0.98 8.66
CA TYR A 11 6.91 -1.08 7.60
C TYR A 11 7.28 -0.21 6.39
N MET A 12 7.61 1.05 6.64
CA MET A 12 7.97 2.02 5.59
C MET A 12 9.24 1.59 4.83
N GLU A 13 10.24 1.07 5.53
CA GLU A 13 11.44 0.52 4.92
C GLU A 13 11.13 -0.74 4.11
N GLY A 14 10.28 -1.63 4.63
CA GLY A 14 9.82 -2.82 3.92
C GLY A 14 9.11 -2.49 2.62
N LEU A 15 8.23 -1.48 2.61
CA LEU A 15 7.62 -0.96 1.38
C LEU A 15 8.68 -0.46 0.38
N LYS A 16 9.62 0.38 0.82
CA LYS A 16 10.68 0.92 -0.06
C LYS A 16 11.63 -0.13 -0.63
N THR A 17 11.79 -1.24 0.07
CA THR A 17 12.70 -2.34 -0.32
C THR A 17 11.97 -3.55 -0.92
N HIS A 18 10.64 -3.48 -1.05
CA HIS A 18 9.78 -4.60 -1.47
C HIS A 18 9.97 -5.87 -0.63
N ASP A 19 10.38 -5.71 0.63
CA ASP A 19 10.66 -6.80 1.56
C ASP A 19 9.38 -7.19 2.32
N LEU A 20 8.67 -8.18 1.79
CA LEU A 20 7.42 -8.66 2.35
C LEU A 20 7.58 -9.25 3.75
N ASP A 21 8.73 -9.85 4.07
CA ASP A 21 8.99 -10.42 5.40
C ASP A 21 9.18 -9.29 6.42
N LYS A 22 9.90 -8.23 6.04
CA LYS A 22 10.05 -7.01 6.85
C LYS A 22 8.69 -6.34 7.07
N ILE A 23 7.87 -6.19 6.02
CA ILE A 23 6.50 -5.70 6.14
C ILE A 23 5.70 -6.57 7.11
N ALA A 24 5.74 -7.90 6.95
CA ALA A 24 5.00 -8.84 7.78
C ALA A 24 5.44 -8.82 9.26
N SER A 25 6.73 -8.59 9.53
CA SER A 25 7.28 -8.46 10.89
C SER A 25 6.85 -7.19 11.62
N SER A 26 6.46 -6.15 10.88
CA SER A 26 6.02 -4.87 11.45
C SER A 26 4.60 -4.90 12.01
N PHE A 27 3.82 -5.91 11.62
CA PHE A 27 2.39 -6.01 11.94
C PHE A 27 2.17 -6.58 13.34
N ALA A 28 1.24 -5.96 14.06
CA ALA A 28 0.66 -6.57 15.24
C ALA A 28 -0.31 -7.71 14.87
N ASP A 29 -0.62 -8.56 15.85
CA ASP A 29 -1.70 -9.53 15.73
C ASP A 29 -3.02 -8.82 15.40
N GLY A 30 -3.70 -9.30 14.35
CA GLY A 30 -4.97 -8.73 13.92
C GLY A 30 -4.85 -7.39 13.18
N VAL A 31 -3.69 -7.07 12.60
CA VAL A 31 -3.55 -5.90 11.70
C VAL A 31 -4.65 -5.87 10.64
N VAL A 32 -5.18 -4.68 10.40
CA VAL A 32 -6.18 -4.44 9.36
C VAL A 32 -5.79 -3.28 8.45
N PHE A 33 -6.04 -3.46 7.16
CA PHE A 33 -5.98 -2.40 6.17
C PHE A 33 -7.40 -2.04 5.74
N VAL A 34 -7.83 -0.82 6.05
CA VAL A 34 -9.22 -0.40 5.93
C VAL A 34 -9.34 0.57 4.75
N THR A 35 -10.04 0.14 3.70
CA THR A 35 -10.49 1.03 2.62
C THR A 35 -11.99 1.28 2.73
N PRO A 36 -12.55 2.28 2.02
CA PRO A 36 -14.00 2.45 1.97
C PRO A 36 -14.76 1.23 1.45
N ALA A 37 -14.12 0.42 0.59
CA ALA A 37 -14.76 -0.73 -0.05
C ALA A 37 -14.64 -2.01 0.80
N ARG A 38 -13.50 -2.25 1.44
CA ARG A 38 -13.26 -3.48 2.22
C ARG A 38 -12.20 -3.31 3.30
N THR A 39 -12.21 -4.23 4.26
CA THR A 39 -11.11 -4.40 5.23
C THR A 39 -10.32 -5.66 4.88
N MET A 40 -9.00 -5.54 4.78
CA MET A 40 -8.07 -6.65 4.51
C MET A 40 -7.30 -7.01 5.77
N LYS A 41 -7.08 -8.31 5.98
CA LYS A 41 -6.23 -8.85 7.05
C LYS A 41 -4.79 -9.03 6.56
N ARG A 42 -3.89 -9.35 7.50
CA ARG A 42 -2.46 -9.65 7.26
C ARG A 42 -2.18 -10.34 5.92
N ASP A 43 -2.73 -11.53 5.70
CA ASP A 43 -2.39 -12.35 4.53
C ASP A 43 -2.89 -11.72 3.22
N GLU A 44 -4.03 -11.04 3.26
CA GLU A 44 -4.59 -10.33 2.11
C GLU A 44 -3.76 -9.08 1.76
N ILE A 45 -3.22 -8.38 2.77
CA ILE A 45 -2.30 -7.25 2.57
C ILE A 45 -1.02 -7.74 1.89
N LEU A 46 -0.42 -8.82 2.40
CA LEU A 46 0.82 -9.38 1.85
C LEU A 46 0.62 -9.94 0.45
N ALA A 47 -0.49 -10.64 0.19
CA ALA A 47 -0.82 -11.14 -1.14
C ALA A 47 -1.03 -9.99 -2.14
N PHE A 48 -1.66 -8.89 -1.70
CA PHE A 48 -1.82 -7.70 -2.52
C PHE A 48 -0.47 -7.06 -2.89
N LEU A 49 0.41 -6.87 -1.91
CA LEU A 49 1.74 -6.29 -2.14
C LEU A 49 2.63 -7.21 -2.99
N ALA A 50 2.57 -8.53 -2.78
CA ALA A 50 3.28 -9.49 -3.62
C ALA A 50 2.85 -9.40 -5.09
N ALA A 51 1.54 -9.34 -5.34
CA ALA A 51 1.00 -9.16 -6.69
C ALA A 51 1.41 -7.81 -7.30
N LEU A 52 1.39 -6.74 -6.50
CA LEU A 52 1.83 -5.40 -6.92
C LEU A 52 3.30 -5.42 -7.37
N TYR A 53 4.20 -5.94 -6.53
CA TYR A 53 5.64 -5.96 -6.83
C TYR A 53 6.01 -6.91 -7.96
N ARG A 54 5.21 -7.95 -8.19
CA ARG A 54 5.35 -8.78 -9.38
C ARG A 54 4.99 -7.99 -10.64
N GLY A 55 3.79 -7.41 -10.70
CA GLY A 55 3.33 -6.66 -11.88
C GLY A 55 4.14 -5.39 -12.15
N PHE A 56 4.68 -4.78 -11.10
CA PHE A 56 5.48 -3.56 -11.13
C PHE A 56 6.83 -3.77 -10.40
N PRO A 57 7.81 -4.45 -11.01
CA PRO A 57 9.11 -4.70 -10.39
C PRO A 57 9.89 -3.42 -10.03
N ASP A 58 9.61 -2.31 -10.71
CA ASP A 58 10.19 -0.98 -10.50
C ASP A 58 9.30 -0.07 -9.64
N TRP A 59 8.28 -0.64 -8.97
CA TRP A 59 7.43 0.14 -8.08
C TRP A 59 8.28 0.91 -7.07
N HIS A 60 7.93 2.15 -6.80
CA HIS A 60 8.68 2.99 -5.89
C HIS A 60 7.76 3.67 -4.90
N TYR A 61 8.32 3.95 -3.72
CA TYR A 61 7.66 4.69 -2.66
C TYR A 61 8.54 5.84 -2.20
N ASP A 62 8.00 7.04 -2.24
CA ASP A 62 8.55 8.22 -1.59
C ASP A 62 7.51 8.83 -0.64
N HIS A 63 7.96 9.54 0.40
CA HIS A 63 7.03 10.16 1.35
C HIS A 63 7.58 11.42 2.00
N ASP A 64 6.65 12.26 2.46
CA ASP A 64 6.96 13.37 3.35
C ASP A 64 7.24 12.86 4.78
N PRO A 65 7.89 13.65 5.64
CA PRO A 65 8.06 13.29 7.05
C PRO A 65 6.72 12.93 7.72
N PRO A 66 6.64 11.87 8.55
CA PRO A 66 5.41 11.50 9.24
C PRO A 66 4.86 12.62 10.13
N VAL A 67 3.53 12.78 10.10
CA VAL A 67 2.79 13.79 10.87
C VAL A 67 1.99 13.10 11.98
N PHE A 68 2.27 13.47 13.22
CA PHE A 68 1.56 12.94 14.39
C PHE A 68 0.27 13.73 14.63
N ARG A 69 -0.85 13.02 14.74
CA ARG A 69 -2.16 13.61 14.99
C ARG A 69 -2.54 13.51 16.47
N GLU A 70 -3.43 14.40 16.90
CA GLU A 70 -3.93 14.46 18.28
C GLU A 70 -4.70 13.19 18.69
N ASP A 71 -5.28 12.47 17.72
CA ASP A 71 -6.01 11.21 17.93
C ASP A 71 -5.09 9.98 18.01
N GLY A 72 -3.77 10.19 18.03
CA GLY A 72 -2.76 9.13 18.08
C GLY A 72 -2.48 8.45 16.74
N ALA A 73 -3.13 8.84 15.65
CA ALA A 73 -2.78 8.36 14.33
C ALA A 73 -1.52 9.06 13.80
N ILE A 74 -0.76 8.36 12.96
CA ILE A 74 0.41 8.91 12.27
C ILE A 74 0.08 8.96 10.78
N GLY A 75 0.06 10.14 10.20
CA GLY A 75 -0.15 10.35 8.77
C GLY A 75 1.17 10.34 8.02
N VAL A 76 1.26 9.57 6.94
CA VAL A 76 2.38 9.61 5.98
C VAL A 76 1.81 9.90 4.60
N LYS A 77 2.28 10.98 3.97
CA LYS A 77 1.88 11.34 2.62
C LYS A 77 2.78 10.62 1.63
N TRP A 78 2.22 9.72 0.83
CA TRP A 78 2.98 8.89 -0.10
C TRP A 78 2.90 9.39 -1.54
N ARG A 79 4.00 9.21 -2.26
CA ARG A 79 4.15 9.26 -3.72
C ARG A 79 4.58 7.88 -4.17
N GLN A 80 3.81 7.25 -5.05
CA GLN A 80 4.09 5.88 -5.46
C GLN A 80 3.63 5.60 -6.89
N GLY A 81 4.31 4.67 -7.55
CA GLY A 81 4.03 4.28 -8.92
C GLY A 81 5.09 3.35 -9.48
N GLY A 82 4.93 2.91 -10.71
CA GLY A 82 5.86 2.02 -11.42
C GLY A 82 5.40 1.73 -12.83
N THR A 83 6.13 0.90 -13.56
CA THR A 83 5.79 0.45 -14.91
C THR A 83 5.34 -1.00 -14.92
N HIS A 84 4.17 -1.25 -15.51
CA HIS A 84 3.54 -2.57 -15.60
C HIS A 84 4.29 -3.45 -16.62
N THR A 85 5.26 -4.22 -16.16
CA THR A 85 6.19 -4.99 -17.02
C THR A 85 6.05 -6.51 -16.88
N ASP A 86 5.27 -6.98 -15.91
CA ASP A 86 4.93 -8.40 -15.75
C ASP A 86 3.42 -8.56 -15.45
N THR A 87 2.94 -9.79 -15.37
CA THR A 87 1.55 -10.10 -15.05
C THR A 87 1.16 -9.58 -13.67
N LEU A 88 0.11 -8.75 -13.64
CA LEU A 88 -0.54 -8.27 -12.43
C LEU A 88 -1.75 -9.15 -12.09
N GLU A 89 -1.70 -9.84 -10.96
CA GLU A 89 -2.74 -10.77 -10.51
C GLU A 89 -3.16 -10.43 -9.08
N PHE A 90 -3.99 -9.38 -8.92
CA PHE A 90 -4.49 -9.00 -7.61
C PHE A 90 -5.50 -10.03 -7.08
N PRO A 91 -5.49 -10.35 -5.76
CA PRO A 91 -6.44 -11.29 -5.18
C PRO A 91 -7.91 -10.89 -5.43
N GLY A 92 -8.65 -11.77 -6.11
CA GLY A 92 -10.06 -11.57 -6.44
C GLY A 92 -10.32 -10.88 -7.77
N PHE A 93 -9.30 -10.70 -8.62
CA PHE A 93 -9.41 -10.11 -9.95
C PHE A 93 -8.77 -10.99 -11.01
N ASP A 94 -9.18 -10.80 -12.27
CA ASP A 94 -8.54 -11.47 -13.40
C ASP A 94 -7.10 -10.97 -13.57
N ALA A 95 -6.21 -11.89 -13.94
CA ALA A 95 -4.83 -11.57 -14.24
C ALA A 95 -4.75 -10.63 -15.46
N CYS A 96 -3.98 -9.56 -15.33
CA CYS A 96 -3.71 -8.60 -16.39
C CYS A 96 -2.28 -8.83 -16.92
N PRO A 97 -2.08 -9.17 -18.20
CA PRO A 97 -0.75 -9.29 -18.77
C PRO A 97 -0.04 -7.92 -18.85
N ALA A 98 1.28 -7.94 -18.82
CA ALA A 98 2.11 -6.73 -18.91
C ALA A 98 1.68 -5.82 -20.07
N THR A 99 1.47 -4.54 -19.78
CA THR A 99 1.04 -3.55 -20.79
C THR A 99 2.13 -2.54 -21.14
N GLY A 100 3.24 -2.50 -20.39
CA GLY A 100 4.32 -1.54 -20.55
C GLY A 100 3.95 -0.10 -20.14
N LYS A 101 2.76 0.11 -19.57
CA LYS A 101 2.30 1.43 -19.15
C LYS A 101 2.81 1.78 -17.77
N SER A 102 3.19 3.04 -17.58
CA SER A 102 3.51 3.59 -16.27
C SER A 102 2.24 4.01 -15.54
N VAL A 103 2.24 3.78 -14.24
CA VAL A 103 1.15 4.09 -13.31
C VAL A 103 1.70 5.00 -12.24
N THR A 104 0.96 6.08 -11.94
CA THR A 104 1.23 6.96 -10.80
C THR A 104 -0.01 7.02 -9.93
N ILE A 105 0.14 6.72 -8.65
CA ILE A 105 -0.94 6.89 -7.68
C ILE A 105 -0.93 8.35 -7.21
N PRO A 106 -2.08 9.03 -7.18
CA PRO A 106 -2.20 10.38 -6.65
C PRO A 106 -1.64 10.46 -5.23
N GLU A 107 -0.94 11.55 -4.90
CA GLU A 107 -0.38 11.71 -3.57
C GLU A 107 -1.49 11.84 -2.52
N HIS A 108 -1.44 11.03 -1.48
CA HIS A 108 -2.41 11.08 -0.40
C HIS A 108 -1.84 10.54 0.90
N PHE A 109 -2.53 10.83 2.00
CA PHE A 109 -2.14 10.33 3.30
C PHE A 109 -2.58 8.89 3.48
N PHE A 110 -1.71 8.12 4.11
CA PHE A 110 -2.06 6.88 4.79
C PHE A 110 -1.92 7.16 6.29
N TYR A 111 -2.96 6.81 7.03
CA TYR A 111 -2.99 6.93 8.47
C TYR A 111 -2.71 5.57 9.11
N TYR A 112 -1.75 5.57 10.03
CA TYR A 112 -1.30 4.39 10.73
C TYR A 112 -1.65 4.50 12.21
N ARG A 113 -2.13 3.41 12.78
CA ARG A 113 -2.16 3.22 14.24
C ARG A 113 -1.20 2.14 14.64
N VAL A 114 -0.28 2.51 15.53
CA VAL A 114 0.74 1.61 16.05
C VAL A 114 0.40 1.31 17.51
N GLY A 115 0.29 0.03 17.83
CA GLY A 115 0.17 -0.43 19.21
C GLY A 115 1.50 -0.91 19.76
N GLU A 116 1.51 -1.38 21.01
CA GLU A 116 2.71 -1.88 21.68
C GLU A 116 3.42 -3.01 20.92
N THR A 117 2.64 -3.85 20.22
CA THR A 117 3.14 -5.04 19.52
C THR A 117 3.35 -4.86 18.01
N GLY A 118 3.06 -3.68 17.45
CA GLY A 118 3.22 -3.41 16.02
C GLY A 118 2.11 -2.58 15.38
N LEU A 119 2.09 -2.53 14.04
CA LEU A 119 1.03 -1.88 13.26
C LEU A 119 -0.31 -2.59 13.45
N ARG A 120 -1.32 -1.85 13.90
CA ARG A 120 -2.69 -2.38 14.11
C ARG A 120 -3.64 -1.99 13.00
N GLU A 121 -3.52 -0.78 12.48
CA GLU A 121 -4.43 -0.25 11.47
C GLU A 121 -3.66 0.55 10.43
N ILE A 122 -4.00 0.32 9.16
CA ILE A 122 -3.55 1.11 8.01
C ILE A 122 -4.79 1.61 7.29
N ARG A 123 -4.89 2.92 7.09
CA ARG A 123 -6.05 3.56 6.46
C ARG A 123 -5.62 4.62 5.45
N PRO A 124 -5.64 4.34 4.14
CA PRO A 124 -5.45 5.37 3.14
C PRO A 124 -6.64 6.34 3.10
N ASP A 125 -6.37 7.61 2.79
CA ASP A 125 -7.40 8.54 2.38
C ASP A 125 -8.07 8.07 1.09
N PRO A 126 -9.40 8.19 0.98
CA PRO A 126 -10.08 7.91 -0.27
C PRO A 126 -9.76 9.01 -1.29
N VAL A 127 -9.04 8.65 -2.35
CA VAL A 127 -8.76 9.56 -3.47
C VAL A 127 -9.15 8.93 -4.80
N PRO A 128 -9.75 9.69 -5.74
CA PRO A 128 -9.91 9.24 -7.12
C PRO A 128 -8.56 8.85 -7.71
N GLY A 129 -8.47 7.68 -8.37
CA GLY A 129 -7.21 7.15 -8.90
C GLY A 129 -6.32 6.42 -7.88
N GLY A 130 -6.81 6.18 -6.66
CA GLY A 130 -6.14 5.32 -5.67
C GLY A 130 -6.08 3.83 -6.10
N ALA A 131 -5.15 3.07 -5.53
CA ALA A 131 -5.02 1.63 -5.79
C ALA A 131 -6.14 0.80 -5.11
N PRO A 132 -6.55 -0.35 -5.68
CA PRO A 132 -6.08 -0.93 -6.96
C PRO A 132 -6.75 -0.36 -8.20
N ARG A 133 -7.91 0.28 -8.07
CA ARG A 133 -8.72 0.71 -9.23
C ARG A 133 -7.99 1.66 -10.16
N GLY A 134 -7.31 2.67 -9.61
CA GLY A 134 -6.52 3.62 -10.40
C GLY A 134 -5.35 2.97 -11.13
N ILE A 135 -4.86 1.81 -10.66
CA ILE A 135 -3.87 1.01 -11.38
C ILE A 135 -4.52 0.41 -12.63
N PHE A 136 -5.65 -0.29 -12.46
CA PHE A 136 -6.38 -0.92 -13.57
C PHE A 136 -6.81 0.06 -14.66
N GLU A 137 -7.32 1.23 -14.26
CA GLU A 137 -7.67 2.32 -15.18
C GLU A 137 -6.46 2.77 -16.02
N GLN A 138 -5.30 2.96 -15.38
CA GLN A 138 -4.08 3.43 -16.06
C GLN A 138 -3.45 2.35 -16.96
N ILE A 139 -3.48 1.07 -16.57
CA ILE A 139 -2.97 -0.01 -17.43
C ILE A 139 -3.93 -0.37 -18.58
N GLY A 140 -5.18 0.12 -18.53
CA GLY A 140 -6.15 0.04 -19.62
C GLY A 140 -7.08 -1.16 -19.58
N VAL A 141 -7.43 -1.62 -18.38
CA VAL A 141 -8.54 -2.58 -18.21
C VAL A 141 -9.85 -1.86 -18.53
N GLU A 142 -10.61 -2.34 -19.52
CA GLU A 142 -11.80 -1.65 -20.06
C GLU A 142 -12.92 -1.47 -19.02
N LEU A 143 -13.09 -2.43 -18.12
CA LEU A 143 -14.05 -2.37 -17.02
C LEU A 143 -13.29 -2.63 -15.71
N PRO A 144 -12.63 -1.60 -15.16
CA PRO A 144 -11.96 -1.78 -13.88
C PRO A 144 -13.03 -2.16 -12.84
N PRO A 145 -12.72 -3.14 -11.98
CA PRO A 145 -13.67 -3.60 -10.97
C PRO A 145 -14.15 -2.45 -10.07
N LEU A 146 -15.45 -2.47 -9.76
CA LEU A 146 -16.16 -1.41 -9.02
C LEU A 146 -15.66 -1.25 -7.57
#